data_AF-A0A653EG19-F1
#
_entry.id   AF-A0A653EG19-F1
#
_cell.length_a   1.000
_cell.length_b   1.000
_cell.length_c   1.000
_cell.angle_alpha   90.00
_cell.angle_beta   90.00
_cell.angle_gamma   90.00
#
_symmetry.space_group_name_H-M   'P 1'
#
loop_
_entity.id
_entity.type
_entity.pdbx_description
1 polymer ?
#
loop_
_entity_poly.entity_id
_entity_poly.type
_entity_poly.pdbx_seq_one_letter_code
_entity_poly.pdbx_strand_id
1 'polypeptide(L)'
;MTITVWAACIQAVSVIIAVIALLRTVRAEGKSRQLAQERDLDARRHEEERARVNRLIEIRIRFLHDAYLKLSLVCSIRTIGPNDALPMIQALKDIQLLGSPDQVALADHVATAFAANQGADLDPLLDSLYDDCRRLLGIEPAKRSRIVLSVQATDEATQNVR
;
A
#
# COMPACT_ATOMS: atom_id res chain seq x y z
N MET A 1 -52.17 44.70 -50.56
CA MET A 1 -52.16 43.40 -49.87
C MET A 1 -50.82 42.64 -49.92
N THR A 2 -49.80 43.09 -50.67
CA THR A 2 -48.51 42.38 -50.77
C THR A 2 -47.57 42.60 -49.57
N ILE A 3 -47.64 43.76 -48.91
CA ILE A 3 -46.74 44.14 -47.79
C ILE A 3 -47.00 43.31 -46.53
N THR A 4 -48.26 42.98 -46.23
CA THR A 4 -48.63 42.18 -45.05
C THR A 4 -48.15 40.73 -45.14
N VAL A 5 -48.10 40.17 -46.35
CA VAL A 5 -47.60 38.81 -46.60
C VAL A 5 -46.09 38.74 -46.38
N TRP A 6 -45.35 39.75 -46.87
CA TRP A 6 -43.90 39.83 -46.66
C TRP A 6 -43.52 39.95 -45.18
N ALA A 7 -44.24 40.77 -44.42
CA ALA A 7 -44.01 40.92 -42.97
C ALA A 7 -44.24 39.60 -42.21
N ALA A 8 -45.28 38.84 -42.55
CA ALA A 8 -45.54 37.54 -41.94
C ALA A 8 -44.44 36.51 -42.26
N CYS A 9 -43.92 36.50 -43.50
CA CYS A 9 -42.79 35.63 -43.87
C CYS A 9 -41.52 35.94 -43.08
N ILE A 10 -41.18 37.23 -42.88
CA ILE A 10 -40.00 37.63 -42.10
C ILE A 10 -40.13 37.20 -40.64
N GLN A 11 -41.31 37.38 -40.04
CA GLN A 11 -41.58 36.93 -38.66
C GLN A 11 -41.44 35.41 -38.52
N ALA A 12 -41.97 34.63 -39.48
CA ALA A 12 -41.86 33.17 -39.47
C ALA A 12 -40.40 32.70 -39.53
N VAL A 13 -39.58 33.29 -40.42
CA VAL A 13 -38.16 32.96 -40.53
C VAL A 13 -37.38 33.30 -39.25
N SER A 14 -37.68 34.44 -38.63
CA SER A 14 -37.05 34.86 -37.37
C SER A 14 -37.32 33.86 -36.24
N VAL A 15 -38.57 33.39 -36.10
CA VAL A 15 -38.94 32.37 -35.10
C VAL A 15 -38.20 31.05 -35.35
N ILE A 16 -38.11 30.61 -36.62
CA ILE A 16 -37.39 29.38 -36.96
C ILE A 16 -35.90 29.48 -36.59
N ILE A 17 -35.25 30.61 -36.89
CA ILE A 17 -33.85 30.84 -36.51
C ILE A 17 -33.67 30.82 -35.00
N ALA A 18 -34.56 31.47 -34.24
CA ALA A 18 -34.52 31.48 -32.78
C ALA A 18 -34.68 30.06 -32.19
N VAL A 19 -35.60 29.25 -32.73
CA VAL A 19 -35.78 27.85 -32.31
C VAL A 19 -34.54 27.01 -32.63
N ILE A 20 -33.94 27.17 -33.81
CA ILE A 20 -32.70 26.46 -34.17
C ILE A 20 -31.55 26.86 -33.23
N ALA A 21 -31.41 28.14 -32.90
CA ALA A 21 -30.41 28.61 -31.95
C ALA A 21 -30.63 28.00 -30.55
N LEU A 22 -31.88 27.98 -30.06
CA LEU A 22 -32.24 27.36 -28.78
C LEU A 22 -31.98 25.85 -28.77
N LEU A 23 -32.30 25.14 -29.86
CA LEU A 23 -32.01 23.71 -29.96
C LEU A 23 -30.50 23.43 -29.98
N ARG A 24 -29.71 24.31 -30.60
CA ARG A 24 -28.24 24.20 -30.59
C ARG A 24 -27.66 24.44 -29.19
N THR A 25 -28.16 25.42 -28.44
CA THR A 25 -27.69 25.68 -27.07
C THR A 25 -28.07 24.54 -26.15
N VAL A 26 -29.32 24.06 -26.16
CA VAL A 26 -29.76 22.90 -25.36
C VAL A 26 -28.95 21.64 -25.72
N ARG A 27 -28.66 21.40 -27.01
CA ARG A 27 -27.82 20.27 -27.43
C ARG A 27 -26.37 20.42 -26.98
N ALA A 28 -25.81 21.63 -27.01
CA ALA A 28 -24.46 21.92 -26.54
C ALA A 28 -24.35 21.74 -25.02
N GLU A 29 -25.35 22.18 -24.26
CA GLU A 29 -25.45 21.95 -22.82
C GLU A 29 -25.57 20.45 -22.49
N GLY A 30 -26.40 19.70 -23.23
CA GLY A 30 -26.53 18.26 -23.06
C GLY A 30 -25.20 17.53 -23.27
N LYS A 31 -24.46 17.85 -24.34
CA LYS A 31 -23.11 17.30 -24.57
C LYS A 31 -22.11 17.71 -23.48
N SER A 32 -22.17 18.95 -23.01
CA SER A 32 -21.26 19.45 -21.97
C SER A 32 -21.52 18.74 -20.64
N ARG A 33 -22.79 18.49 -20.29
CA ARG A 33 -23.18 17.71 -19.11
C ARG A 33 -22.73 16.25 -19.21
N GLN A 34 -22.89 15.63 -20.38
CA GLN A 34 -22.41 14.27 -20.62
C GLN A 34 -20.90 14.16 -20.45
N LEU A 35 -20.14 15.09 -21.05
CA LEU A 35 -18.68 15.13 -20.93
C LEU A 35 -18.23 15.40 -19.48
N ALA A 36 -18.93 16.24 -18.74
CA ALA A 36 -18.64 16.47 -17.32
C ALA A 36 -18.88 15.20 -16.49
N GLN A 37 -19.99 14.51 -16.72
CA GLN A 37 -20.32 13.26 -16.04
C GLN A 37 -19.30 12.15 -16.33
N GLU A 38 -18.85 12.03 -17.57
CA GLU A 38 -17.82 11.04 -17.96
C GLU A 38 -16.49 11.33 -17.27
N ARG A 39 -16.05 12.59 -17.25
CA ARG A 39 -14.83 13.01 -16.53
C ARG A 39 -14.90 12.72 -15.04
N ASP A 40 -16.05 12.97 -14.41
CA ASP A 40 -16.25 12.68 -12.98
C ASP A 40 -16.19 11.18 -12.69
N LEU A 41 -16.75 10.36 -13.57
CA LEU A 41 -16.69 8.90 -13.44
C LEU A 41 -15.26 8.37 -13.58
N ASP A 42 -14.50 8.88 -14.55
CA ASP A 42 -13.11 8.48 -14.73
C ASP A 42 -12.22 8.95 -13.57
N ALA A 43 -12.45 10.16 -13.05
CA ALA A 43 -11.77 10.64 -11.86
C ALA A 43 -12.02 9.72 -10.64
N ARG A 44 -13.28 9.30 -10.42
CA ARG A 44 -13.63 8.35 -9.36
C ARG A 44 -12.96 7.00 -9.54
N ARG A 45 -12.94 6.45 -10.76
CA ARG A 45 -12.25 5.18 -11.06
C ARG A 45 -10.76 5.26 -10.74
N HIS A 46 -10.11 6.38 -11.10
CA HIS A 46 -8.70 6.59 -10.78
C HIS A 46 -8.46 6.71 -9.27
N GLU A 47 -9.38 7.33 -8.53
CA GLU A 47 -9.29 7.42 -7.07
C GLU A 47 -9.48 6.05 -6.40
N GLU A 48 -10.46 5.26 -6.84
CA GLU A 48 -10.70 3.90 -6.35
C GLU A 48 -9.50 2.98 -6.57
N GLU A 49 -8.87 3.07 -7.74
CA GLU A 49 -7.69 2.27 -8.06
C GLU A 49 -6.49 2.68 -7.20
N ARG A 50 -6.26 3.99 -7.03
CA ARG A 50 -5.23 4.49 -6.10
C ARG A 50 -5.48 4.04 -4.67
N ALA A 51 -6.73 4.11 -4.21
CA ALA A 51 -7.11 3.65 -2.87
C ALA A 51 -6.89 2.14 -2.71
N ARG A 52 -7.18 1.35 -3.74
CA ARG A 52 -6.91 -0.09 -3.76
C ARG A 52 -5.41 -0.38 -3.64
N VAL A 53 -4.59 0.27 -4.47
CA VAL A 53 -3.12 0.10 -4.44
C VAL A 53 -2.56 0.49 -3.08
N ASN A 54 -2.99 1.63 -2.53
CA ASN A 54 -2.53 2.09 -1.21
C ASN A 54 -2.89 1.11 -0.10
N ARG A 55 -4.10 0.54 -0.12
CA ARG A 55 -4.50 -0.51 0.84
C ARG A 55 -3.63 -1.76 0.73
N LEU A 56 -3.27 -2.19 -0.47
CA LEU A 56 -2.38 -3.33 -0.66
C LEU A 56 -0.97 -3.06 -0.14
N ILE A 57 -0.45 -1.84 -0.37
CA ILE A 57 0.85 -1.40 0.15
C ILE A 57 0.83 -1.36 1.69
N GLU A 58 -0.21 -0.79 2.30
CA GLU A 58 -0.36 -0.72 3.75
C GLU A 58 -0.36 -2.11 4.39
N ILE A 59 -1.14 -3.03 3.82
CA ILE A 59 -1.19 -4.43 4.25
C ILE A 59 0.21 -5.05 4.17
N ARG A 60 0.90 -4.89 3.04
CA ARG A 60 2.25 -5.45 2.85
C ARG A 60 3.25 -4.89 3.86
N ILE A 61 3.27 -3.57 4.08
CA ILE A 61 4.16 -2.92 5.06
C ILE A 61 3.94 -3.51 6.44
N ARG A 62 2.67 -3.62 6.88
CA ARG A 62 2.34 -4.15 8.21
C ARG A 62 2.88 -5.56 8.39
N PHE A 63 2.65 -6.44 7.41
CA PHE A 63 3.12 -7.83 7.49
C PHE A 63 4.65 -7.96 7.45
N LEU A 64 5.32 -7.24 6.56
CA LEU A 64 6.80 -7.27 6.48
C LEU A 64 7.45 -6.69 7.73
N HIS A 65 6.86 -5.64 8.30
CA HIS A 65 7.32 -5.05 9.55
C HIS A 65 7.14 -6.01 10.73
N ASP A 66 5.98 -6.65 10.87
CA ASP A 66 5.75 -7.65 11.92
C ASP A 66 6.69 -8.85 11.78
N ALA A 67 6.91 -9.33 10.57
CA ALA A 67 7.85 -10.43 10.30
C ALA A 67 9.28 -10.01 10.67
N TYR A 68 9.70 -8.80 10.29
CA TYR A 68 11.00 -8.24 10.67
C TYR A 68 11.16 -8.19 12.20
N LEU A 69 10.16 -7.68 12.92
CA LEU A 69 10.21 -7.60 14.39
C LEU A 69 10.34 -8.98 15.03
N LYS A 70 9.49 -9.94 14.62
CA LYS A 70 9.52 -11.32 15.14
C LYS A 70 10.89 -11.97 14.91
N LEU A 71 11.45 -11.85 13.71
CA LEU A 71 12.77 -12.42 13.40
C LEU A 71 13.92 -11.70 14.13
N SER A 72 13.85 -10.37 14.23
CA SER A 72 14.85 -9.57 14.95
C SER A 72 14.90 -9.91 16.44
N LEU A 73 13.73 -10.18 17.04
CA LEU A 73 13.64 -10.59 18.43
C LEU A 73 14.33 -11.94 18.63
N VAL A 74 14.02 -12.93 17.78
CA VAL A 74 14.63 -14.26 17.83
C VAL A 74 16.16 -14.19 17.67
N CYS A 75 16.67 -13.30 16.81
CA CYS A 75 18.12 -13.08 16.65
C CYS A 75 18.80 -12.50 17.89
N SER A 76 18.06 -11.84 18.77
CA SER A 76 18.63 -11.24 19.98
C SER A 76 18.73 -12.24 21.15
N ILE A 77 18.10 -13.41 21.04
CA ILE A 77 18.10 -14.45 22.06
C ILE A 77 19.24 -15.43 21.79
N ARG A 78 19.96 -15.85 22.86
CA ARG A 78 21.09 -16.80 22.74
C ARG A 78 20.65 -18.24 22.43
N THR A 79 19.48 -18.64 22.89
CA THR A 79 18.93 -19.99 22.72
C THR A 79 17.45 -19.90 22.41
N ILE A 80 17.03 -20.45 21.28
CA ILE A 80 15.63 -20.44 20.84
C ILE A 80 14.87 -21.51 21.63
N GLY A 81 13.92 -21.09 22.46
CA GLY A 81 13.00 -22.00 23.13
C GLY A 81 11.81 -22.39 22.24
N PRO A 82 10.99 -23.37 22.66
CA PRO A 82 9.77 -23.75 21.94
C PRO A 82 8.80 -22.57 21.72
N ASN A 83 8.76 -21.63 22.67
CA ASN A 83 7.91 -20.45 22.60
C ASN A 83 8.42 -19.41 21.59
N ASP A 84 9.71 -19.40 21.27
CA ASP A 84 10.33 -18.47 20.32
C ASP A 84 10.32 -19.01 18.89
N ALA A 85 10.31 -20.35 18.74
CA ALA A 85 10.26 -21.02 17.45
C ALA A 85 8.95 -20.75 16.70
N LEU A 86 7.81 -20.67 17.39
CA LEU A 86 6.52 -20.44 16.74
C LEU A 86 6.43 -19.04 16.08
N PRO A 87 6.78 -17.92 16.76
CA PRO A 87 6.88 -16.60 16.13
C PRO A 87 7.82 -16.58 14.92
N MET A 88 8.96 -17.28 14.99
CA MET A 88 9.90 -17.39 13.87
C MET A 88 9.25 -18.07 12.65
N ILE A 89 8.61 -19.23 12.88
CA ILE A 89 7.93 -19.98 11.81
C ILE A 89 6.79 -19.15 11.19
N GLN A 90 6.02 -18.45 12.03
CA GLN A 90 4.96 -17.56 11.53
C GLN A 90 5.54 -16.44 10.66
N ALA A 91 6.62 -15.79 11.09
CA ALA A 91 7.27 -14.75 10.31
C ALA A 91 7.79 -15.26 8.96
N LEU A 92 8.40 -16.45 8.92
CA LEU A 92 8.85 -17.06 7.67
C LEU A 92 7.68 -17.37 6.72
N LYS A 93 6.54 -17.82 7.24
CA LYS A 93 5.32 -18.04 6.44
C LYS A 93 4.73 -16.72 5.91
N ASP A 94 4.71 -15.68 6.74
CA ASP A 94 4.26 -14.35 6.33
C ASP A 94 5.11 -13.81 5.17
N ILE A 95 6.43 -14.02 5.24
CA ILE A 95 7.38 -13.66 4.17
C ILE A 95 7.17 -14.51 2.91
N GLN A 96 6.93 -15.80 3.04
CA GLN A 96 6.62 -16.66 1.88
C GLN A 96 5.37 -16.19 1.12
N LEU A 97 4.39 -15.60 1.81
CA LEU A 97 3.14 -15.13 1.21
C LEU A 97 3.26 -13.71 0.62
N LEU A 98 3.99 -12.81 1.28
CA LEU A 98 3.95 -11.36 1.00
C LEU A 98 5.32 -10.73 0.68
N GLY A 99 6.39 -11.51 0.75
CA GLY A 99 7.74 -11.10 0.43
C GLY A 99 7.98 -10.91 -1.06
N SER A 100 9.07 -10.22 -1.39
CA SER A 100 9.64 -10.23 -2.74
C SER A 100 10.18 -11.63 -3.09
N PRO A 101 10.36 -11.96 -4.37
CA PRO A 101 10.97 -13.24 -4.77
C PRO A 101 12.30 -13.53 -4.06
N ASP A 102 13.14 -12.51 -3.89
CA ASP A 102 14.42 -12.62 -3.19
C ASP A 102 14.22 -12.94 -1.69
N GLN A 103 13.26 -12.28 -1.03
CA GLN A 103 12.92 -12.55 0.37
C GLN A 103 12.35 -13.96 0.55
N VAL A 104 11.54 -14.45 -0.40
CA VAL A 104 11.02 -15.82 -0.37
C VAL A 104 12.15 -16.82 -0.48
N ALA A 105 13.12 -16.61 -1.38
CA ALA A 105 14.29 -17.47 -1.52
C ALA A 105 15.17 -17.46 -0.26
N LEU A 106 15.38 -16.28 0.34
CA LEU A 106 16.13 -16.14 1.60
C LEU A 106 15.40 -16.83 2.76
N ALA A 107 14.08 -16.70 2.86
CA ALA A 107 13.28 -17.38 3.88
C ALA A 107 13.32 -18.91 3.74
N ASP A 108 13.29 -19.42 2.51
CA ASP A 108 13.43 -20.86 2.25
C ASP A 108 14.82 -21.39 2.59
N HIS A 109 15.87 -20.62 2.26
CA HIS A 109 17.24 -20.94 2.65
C HIS A 109 17.39 -21.00 4.18
N VAL A 110 16.85 -20.00 4.88
CA VAL A 110 16.83 -19.96 6.36
C VAL A 110 16.11 -21.19 6.92
N ALA A 111 14.91 -21.49 6.42
CA ALA A 111 14.12 -22.62 6.91
C ALA A 111 14.86 -23.95 6.71
N THR A 112 15.47 -24.14 5.55
CA THR A 112 16.24 -25.35 5.21
C THR A 112 17.51 -25.46 6.06
N ALA A 113 18.27 -24.37 6.20
CA ALA A 113 19.48 -24.35 7.02
C ALA A 113 19.15 -24.62 8.50
N PHE A 114 18.08 -24.04 9.02
CA PHE A 114 17.63 -24.25 10.39
C PHE A 114 17.22 -25.70 10.64
N ALA A 115 16.50 -26.32 9.69
CA ALA A 115 16.12 -27.73 9.77
C ALA A 115 17.34 -28.67 9.75
N ALA A 116 18.40 -28.31 9.03
CA ALA A 116 19.62 -29.12 8.92
C ALA A 116 20.57 -28.94 10.12
N ASN A 117 20.82 -27.70 10.55
CA ASN A 117 21.92 -27.35 11.45
C ASN A 117 21.48 -26.81 12.82
N GLN A 118 20.16 -26.75 13.09
CA GLN A 118 19.59 -26.08 14.28
C GLN A 118 19.98 -24.60 14.38
N GLY A 119 20.32 -23.99 13.24
CA GLY A 119 20.73 -22.60 13.14
C GLY A 119 20.77 -22.16 11.68
N ALA A 120 20.56 -20.87 11.45
CA ALA A 120 20.63 -20.25 10.14
C ALA A 120 21.11 -18.80 10.30
N ASP A 121 21.81 -18.31 9.29
CA ASP A 121 22.11 -16.88 9.21
C ASP A 121 20.85 -16.13 8.75
N LEU A 122 20.32 -15.29 9.64
CA LEU A 122 19.14 -14.46 9.40
C LEU A 122 19.50 -13.08 8.87
N ASP A 123 20.77 -12.68 8.91
CA ASP A 123 21.18 -11.32 8.58
C ASP A 123 20.82 -10.91 7.13
N PRO A 124 21.05 -11.75 6.10
CA PRO A 124 20.67 -11.41 4.73
C PRO A 124 19.16 -11.16 4.54
N LEU A 125 18.33 -11.98 5.20
CA LEU A 125 16.88 -11.83 5.16
C LEU A 125 16.42 -10.56 5.90
N LEU A 126 17.00 -10.31 7.07
CA LEU A 126 16.68 -9.12 7.89
C LEU A 126 17.10 -7.82 7.20
N ASP A 127 18.25 -7.81 6.53
CA ASP A 127 18.70 -6.66 5.75
C ASP A 127 17.73 -6.40 4.58
N SER A 128 17.34 -7.45 3.85
CA SER A 128 16.37 -7.33 2.76
C SER A 128 15.01 -6.80 3.23
N LEU A 129 14.51 -7.29 4.37
CA LEU A 129 13.25 -6.82 4.97
C LEU A 129 13.35 -5.36 5.45
N TYR A 130 14.49 -5.00 6.06
CA TYR A 130 14.73 -3.66 6.55
C TYR A 130 14.73 -2.64 5.41
N ASP A 131 15.46 -2.92 4.34
CA ASP A 131 15.54 -2.06 3.16
C ASP A 131 14.18 -1.89 2.49
N ASP A 132 13.41 -2.98 2.35
CA ASP A 132 12.06 -2.92 1.79
C ASP A 132 11.09 -2.14 2.67
N CYS A 133 11.13 -2.31 3.99
CA CYS A 133 10.33 -1.51 4.92
C CYS A 133 10.63 -0.02 4.79
N ARG A 134 11.92 0.38 4.73
CA ARG A 134 12.30 1.79 4.54
C ARG A 134 11.84 2.33 3.20
N ARG A 135 12.05 1.58 2.12
CA ARG A 135 11.64 1.93 0.77
C ARG A 135 10.13 2.13 0.67
N LEU A 136 9.35 1.21 1.24
CA LEU A 136 7.89 1.29 1.23
C LEU A 136 7.35 2.45 2.10
N LEU A 137 8.08 2.85 3.15
CA LEU A 137 7.76 4.02 3.97
C LEU A 137 8.31 5.34 3.39
N GLY A 138 9.04 5.31 2.28
CA GLY A 138 9.65 6.50 1.68
C GLY A 138 10.77 7.12 2.53
N ILE A 139 11.45 6.30 3.33
CA ILE A 139 12.56 6.73 4.19
C ILE A 139 13.88 6.45 3.48
N GLU A 140 14.84 7.38 3.54
CA GLU A 140 16.17 7.25 2.95
C GLU A 140 16.83 5.91 3.31
N PRO A 141 17.49 5.18 2.38
CA PRO A 141 18.21 3.96 2.70
C PRO A 141 19.21 4.16 3.84
N ALA A 142 19.33 3.16 4.72
CA ALA A 142 20.28 3.16 5.81
C ALA A 142 20.79 1.75 6.03
N LYS A 143 22.03 1.61 6.51
CA LYS A 143 22.52 0.29 6.92
C LYS A 143 21.85 -0.13 8.23
N ARG A 144 21.33 -1.36 8.27
CA ARG A 144 20.87 -1.97 9.53
C ARG A 144 22.04 -2.03 10.50
N SER A 145 21.86 -1.44 11.67
CA SER A 145 22.84 -1.48 12.76
C SER A 145 22.34 -2.45 13.82
N ARG A 146 23.17 -3.42 14.22
CA ARG A 146 22.81 -4.36 15.29
C ARG A 146 22.94 -3.64 16.64
N ILE A 147 21.81 -3.30 17.25
CA ILE A 147 21.78 -2.75 18.62
C ILE A 147 21.82 -3.95 19.57
N VAL A 148 22.93 -4.12 20.29
CA VAL A 148 23.07 -5.14 21.35
C VAL A 148 22.96 -4.44 22.69
N LEU A 149 21.89 -4.73 23.44
CA LEU A 149 21.69 -4.23 24.80
C LEU A 149 21.96 -5.36 25.77
N SER A 150 22.92 -5.18 26.67
CA SER A 150 23.11 -6.06 27.83
C SER A 150 22.54 -5.38 29.06
N VAL A 151 21.40 -5.85 29.55
CA VAL A 151 20.82 -5.39 30.82
C VAL A 151 21.44 -6.24 31.93
N GLN A 152 22.26 -5.62 32.79
CA GLN A 152 22.66 -6.24 34.03
C GLN A 152 21.52 -6.04 35.03
N ALA A 153 20.83 -7.13 35.40
CA ALA A 153 19.91 -7.08 36.52
C ALA A 153 20.75 -6.93 37.80
N THR A 154 20.75 -5.74 38.40
CA THR A 154 21.35 -5.52 39.71
C THR A 154 20.45 -6.20 40.74
N ASP A 155 20.94 -7.30 41.31
CA ASP A 155 20.19 -8.19 42.21
C ASP A 155 20.08 -7.61 43.64
N GLU A 156 19.63 -6.35 43.76
CA GLU A 156 19.54 -5.63 45.05
C GLU A 156 18.25 -5.95 45.82
N ALA A 157 17.33 -6.76 45.27
CA ALA A 157 16.00 -6.96 45.84
C ALA A 157 15.88 -8.11 46.85
N THR A 158 16.91 -8.95 47.07
CA THR A 158 16.77 -10.15 47.94
C THR A 158 17.36 -9.99 49.35
N GLN A 159 17.99 -8.86 49.68
CA GLN A 159 18.72 -8.75 50.96
C GLN A 159 17.92 -8.19 52.15
N ASN A 160 16.64 -7.84 51.97
CA ASN A 160 15.77 -7.28 53.01
C ASN A 160 14.61 -8.22 53.43
N VAL A 161 14.84 -9.53 53.44
CA VAL A 161 13.97 -10.49 54.16
C VAL A 161 14.85 -11.30 55.11
N ARG A 162 15.21 -10.70 56.23
CA ARG A 162 15.71 -11.38 57.43
C ARG A 162 15.05 -10.79 58.65
#